data_AF-A0A1B8PFF5-F1
#
_entry.id   AF-A0A1B8PFF5-F1
#
_cell.length_a   1.000
_cell.length_b   1.000
_cell.length_c   1.000
_cell.angle_alpha   90.00
_cell.angle_beta   90.00
_cell.angle_gamma   90.00
#
_symmetry.space_group_name_H-M   'P 1'
#
loop_
_entity.id
_entity.type
_entity.pdbx_description
1 polymer ?
#
loop_
_entity_poly.entity_id
_entity_poly.type
_entity_poly.pdbx_seq_one_letter_code
_entity_poly.pdbx_strand_id
1 'polypeptide(L)' 'MNKSDFFNIFKMSIFTLAITYLFVLSKFNFDFSKVNILKVLDFFPIVFISLLFCFYLGRMLKDK' A
#
# COMPACT_ATOMS: atom_id res chain seq x y z
N MET A 1 13.40 -8.81 -11.10
CA MET A 1 13.18 -8.37 -9.71
C MET A 1 13.90 -9.32 -8.80
N ASN A 2 14.76 -8.84 -7.89
CA ASN A 2 15.34 -9.72 -6.88
C ASN A 2 14.26 -10.11 -5.87
N LYS A 3 14.42 -11.28 -5.21
CA LYS A 3 13.50 -11.70 -4.13
C LYS A 3 13.37 -10.63 -3.05
N SER A 4 14.45 -9.89 -2.74
CA SER A 4 14.43 -8.77 -1.78
C SER A 4 13.52 -7.62 -2.21
N ASP A 5 13.47 -7.29 -3.51
CA ASP A 5 12.68 -6.19 -4.04
C ASP A 5 11.19 -6.48 -3.88
N PHE A 6 10.78 -7.73 -4.12
CA PHE A 6 9.41 -8.18 -3.91
C PHE A 6 8.98 -8.04 -2.45
N PHE A 7 9.83 -8.49 -1.50
CA PHE A 7 9.55 -8.32 -0.07
C PHE A 7 9.52 -6.84 0.35
N ASN A 8 10.34 -5.99 -0.25
CA ASN A 8 10.31 -4.55 0.01
C ASN A 8 9.00 -3.91 -0.48
N ILE A 9 8.54 -4.27 -1.68
CA ILE A 9 7.27 -3.79 -2.22
C ILE A 9 6.09 -4.27 -1.37
N PHE A 10 6.14 -5.52 -0.90
CA PHE A 10 5.14 -6.07 0.01
C PHE A 10 5.11 -5.33 1.37
N LYS A 11 6.27 -5.02 1.95
CA LYS A 11 6.33 -4.19 3.17
C LYS A 11 5.76 -2.79 2.93
N MET A 12 6.09 -2.19 1.79
CA MET A 12 5.58 -0.86 1.43
C MET A 12 4.07 -0.87 1.21
N SER A 13 3.49 -1.91 0.61
CA SER A 13 2.03 -1.98 0.41
C SER A 13 1.29 -2.08 1.75
N ILE A 14 1.78 -2.87 2.69
CA ILE A 14 1.23 -2.93 4.06
C ILE A 14 1.35 -1.56 4.75
N PHE A 15 2.51 -0.90 4.62
CA PHE A 15 2.72 0.41 5.21
C PHE A 15 1.76 1.47 4.64
N THR A 16 1.56 1.49 3.32
CA THR A 16 0.58 2.36 2.66
C THR A 16 -0.82 2.13 3.20
N LEU A 17 -1.26 0.88 3.32
CA LEU A 17 -2.57 0.54 3.87
C LEU A 17 -2.73 0.97 5.33
N ALA A 18 -1.69 0.80 6.15
CA ALA A 18 -1.70 1.25 7.53
C ALA A 18 -1.87 2.78 7.63
N ILE A 19 -1.17 3.55 6.80
CA ILE A 19 -1.36 5.00 6.72
C ILE A 19 -2.77 5.36 6.23
N THR A 20 -3.27 4.69 5.20
CA THR A 20 -4.64 4.91 4.71
C THR A 20 -5.67 4.64 5.80
N TYR A 21 -5.50 3.56 6.57
CA TYR A 21 -6.34 3.25 7.71
C TYR A 21 -6.29 4.36 8.77
N LEU A 22 -5.09 4.79 9.18
CA LEU A 22 -4.92 5.88 10.15
C LEU A 22 -5.52 7.20 9.64
N PHE A 23 -5.41 7.50 8.35
CA PHE A 23 -6.01 8.68 7.73
C PHE A 23 -7.54 8.64 7.78
N VAL A 24 -8.14 7.51 7.39
CA VAL A 24 -9.59 7.33 7.48
C VAL A 24 -10.04 7.41 8.94
N LEU A 25 -9.33 6.77 9.84
CA LEU A 25 -9.60 6.78 11.28
C LEU A 25 -9.53 8.19 11.87
N SER A 26 -8.54 8.99 11.47
CA SER A 26 -8.43 10.41 11.85
C SER A 26 -9.65 11.22 11.39
N LYS A 27 -10.18 10.96 10.18
CA LYS A 27 -11.40 11.62 9.67
C LYS A 27 -12.64 11.32 10.52
N PHE A 28 -12.67 10.19 11.21
CA PHE A 28 -13.73 9.80 12.13
C PHE A 28 -13.38 10.07 13.60
N ASN A 29 -12.43 10.98 13.87
CA ASN A 29 -12.00 11.34 15.23
C ASN A 29 -11.54 10.13 16.06
N PHE A 30 -10.86 9.18 15.40
CA PHE A 30 -10.40 7.92 15.98
C PHE A 30 -11.49 6.98 16.50
N ASP A 31 -12.70 7.07 15.96
CA ASP A 31 -13.79 6.12 16.24
C ASP A 31 -13.61 4.83 15.44
N PHE A 32 -13.03 3.82 16.09
CA PHE A 32 -12.81 2.49 15.53
C PHE A 32 -14.10 1.75 15.16
N SER A 33 -15.25 2.13 15.74
CA SER A 33 -16.54 1.50 15.44
C SER A 33 -17.05 1.88 14.04
N LYS A 34 -16.61 3.03 13.54
CA LYS A 34 -17.03 3.57 12.23
C LYS A 34 -16.13 3.13 11.08
N VAL A 35 -14.93 2.64 11.37
CA VAL A 35 -13.93 2.27 10.36
C VAL A 35 -13.71 0.77 10.38
N ASN A 36 -14.14 0.09 9.31
CA ASN A 36 -13.91 -1.34 9.17
C ASN A 36 -12.54 -1.61 8.53
N ILE A 37 -11.65 -2.27 9.26
CA ILE A 37 -10.31 -2.63 8.80
C ILE A 37 -10.33 -3.58 7.59
N LEU A 38 -11.35 -4.44 7.48
CA LEU A 38 -11.49 -5.38 6.36
C LEU A 38 -11.69 -4.64 5.04
N LYS A 39 -12.48 -3.56 5.05
CA LYS A 39 -12.69 -2.72 3.87
C LYS A 39 -11.40 -2.05 3.41
N VAL A 40 -10.49 -1.72 4.32
CA VAL A 40 -9.17 -1.17 3.95
C VAL A 40 -8.29 -2.28 3.38
N LEU A 41 -8.34 -3.48 3.95
CA LEU A 41 -7.58 -4.64 3.47
C LEU A 41 -8.01 -5.08 2.06
N ASP A 42 -9.27 -4.89 1.68
CA ASP A 42 -9.77 -5.18 0.31
C ASP A 42 -9.05 -4.34 -0.77
N PHE A 43 -8.46 -3.19 -0.41
CA PHE A 43 -7.65 -2.38 -1.33
C PHE A 43 -6.21 -2.90 -1.48
N PHE A 44 -5.77 -3.87 -0.66
CA PHE A 44 -4.43 -4.44 -0.74
C PHE A 44 -4.01 -4.87 -2.16
N PRO A 45 -4.79 -5.68 -2.91
CA PRO A 45 -4.39 -6.09 -4.26
C PRO A 45 -4.17 -4.91 -5.20
N ILE A 46 -5.00 -3.88 -5.12
CA ILE A 46 -4.89 -2.67 -5.96
C ILE A 46 -3.62 -1.89 -5.61
N VAL A 47 -3.37 -1.63 -4.32
CA VAL A 47 -2.16 -0.93 -3.86
C VAL A 47 -0.91 -1.71 -4.24
N PHE A 48 -0.93 -3.03 -4.07
CA PHE A 48 0.20 -3.89 -4.38
C PHE A 48 0.53 -3.91 -5.88
N ILE A 49 -0.47 -4.07 -6.75
CA ILE A 49 -0.29 -4.03 -8.22
C ILE A 49 0.20 -2.64 -8.66
N SER A 50 -0.35 -1.56 -8.10
CA SER A 50 0.07 -0.19 -8.40
C SER A 50 1.55 0.04 -8.03
N LEU A 51 1.98 -0.40 -6.85
CA LEU A 51 3.38 -0.29 -6.43
C LEU A 51 4.32 -1.15 -7.27
N LEU A 52 3.89 -2.36 -7.68
CA LEU A 52 4.65 -3.18 -8.63
C LEU A 52 4.84 -2.47 -9.97
N PHE A 53 3.77 -1.84 -10.49
CA PHE A 53 3.83 -1.07 -11.73
C PHE A 53 4.75 0.14 -11.61
N CYS A 54 4.64 0.93 -10.53
CA CYS A 54 5.53 2.06 -10.25
C CYS A 54 6.99 1.63 -10.14
N PHE A 55 7.26 0.51 -9.44
CA PHE A 55 8.61 -0.02 -9.32
C PHE A 55 9.18 -0.47 -10.67
N TYR A 56 8.36 -1.12 -11.49
CA TYR A 56 8.72 -1.56 -12.83
C TYR A 56 9.03 -0.37 -13.76
N LEU A 57 8.16 0.64 -13.80
CA LEU A 57 8.38 1.88 -14.54
C LEU A 57 9.64 2.61 -14.05
N GLY A 58 9.83 2.70 -12.73
CA GLY A 58 11.02 3.32 -12.14
C GLY A 58 12.32 2.67 -12.58
N ARG A 59 12.34 1.33 -12.78
CA ARG A 59 13.50 0.65 -13.36
C ARG A 59 13.68 1.01 -14.84
N MET A 60 12.62 0.96 -15.64
CA MET A 60 12.68 1.28 -17.08
C MET A 60 13.16 2.71 -17.35
N LEU A 61 12.80 3.67 -16.49
CA LEU A 61 13.25 5.07 -16.61
C LEU A 61 14.69 5.28 -16.15
N LYS A 62 15.22 4.42 -15.26
CA LYS A 62 16.57 4.52 -14.70
C LYS A 62 17.64 3.81 -15.53
N ASP A 63 17.22 2.86 -16.37
CA ASP A 63 18.06 2.15 -17.35
C ASP A 63 18.21 2.92 -18.68
N LYS A 64 17.70 4.16 -18.75
CA LYS A 64 17.77 5.06 -19.91
C LYS A 64 18.57 6.30 -19.55
#